data_AF-A0A6B1EFD8-F1
#
_entry.id   AF-A0A6B1EFD8-F1
#
_cell.length_a   1.000
_cell.length_b   1.000
_cell.length_c   1.000
_cell.angle_alpha   90.00
_cell.angle_beta   90.00
_cell.angle_gamma   90.00
#
_symmetry.space_group_name_H-M   'P 1'
#
loop_
_entity.id
_entity.type
_entity.pdbx_description
1 polymer ?
#
loop_
_entity_poly.entity_id
_entity_poly.type
_entity_poly.pdbx_seq_one_letter_code
_entity_poly.pdbx_strand_id
1 'polypeptide(L)'
;MFETLTDRFEAAFTKLRGRGRLSADDVDETLTEIRVALLEADVNLDVVTNLTARIRERAVGEELSRALNPAQQVVKIVLSELTTSLGGERLSLTYASKPPTVVLLAGLQGTGKTTNAAKLAQWFLRQGRSPLLVGADLQRPAAVEQLRTLGGRVGVPVFSHSRSPVKAASASLAEATRTGRDVVIVDTAGRLAIDAEMMDQVRRISKAVKPHYTFLVVDATVGQDAVSSARAFHDSLALDGVILTKLDGDARGGAALSVKEVVGRPIAFASVGEKLDDFEPFHPDRLASRILGMGDVETLIDKAESAFEADEAEQTATRLLEGTFTLDDFLSTMQQVLGMGNLRSLIGMMPGVPRELRSADIDEGRIGRITGMIHSMTPAERADPDIIDASRRQRIAAGSGCRPGDVKSLIDQFKQMRSMMKGLGGLGGKRSSAGSRARPAKQSGRSKQKAGAQRRGGGRTTPKGPKPVSKAPLALPGLEKGDWPGFN
;
A
#
# COMPACT_ATOMS: atom_id res chain seq x y z
N MET A 1 6.26 7.49 -12.23
CA MET A 1 7.35 7.38 -11.25
C MET A 1 8.39 6.34 -11.69
N PHE A 2 8.05 5.05 -11.81
CA PHE A 2 8.97 4.02 -12.32
C PHE A 2 8.76 3.67 -13.80
N GLU A 3 7.98 4.44 -14.56
CA GLU A 3 7.48 4.03 -15.88
C GLU A 3 8.58 3.65 -16.86
N THR A 4 9.70 4.37 -16.89
CA THR A 4 10.86 4.01 -17.72
C THR A 4 11.50 2.69 -17.30
N LEU A 5 11.64 2.45 -15.99
CA LEU A 5 12.16 1.20 -15.46
C LEU A 5 11.17 0.05 -15.73
N THR A 6 9.88 0.27 -15.47
CA THR A 6 8.81 -0.68 -15.73
C THR A 6 8.73 -1.05 -17.21
N ASP A 7 8.77 -0.09 -18.12
CA ASP A 7 8.74 -0.32 -19.57
C ASP A 7 9.93 -1.17 -20.03
N ARG A 8 11.13 -0.91 -19.48
CA ARG A 8 12.34 -1.69 -19.78
C ARG A 8 12.22 -3.13 -19.26
N PHE A 9 11.74 -3.31 -18.03
CA PHE A 9 11.54 -4.64 -17.45
C PHE A 9 10.43 -5.40 -18.17
N GLU A 10 9.31 -4.76 -18.53
CA GLU A 10 8.25 -5.36 -19.33
C GLU A 10 8.75 -5.82 -20.71
N ALA A 11 9.58 -5.01 -21.38
CA ALA A 11 10.19 -5.37 -22.65
C ALA A 11 11.12 -6.58 -22.52
N ALA A 12 11.98 -6.59 -21.50
CA ALA A 12 12.89 -7.71 -21.21
C ALA A 12 12.12 -9.01 -20.92
N PHE A 13 11.06 -8.95 -20.11
CA PHE A 13 10.25 -10.12 -19.79
C PHE A 13 9.35 -10.58 -20.94
N THR A 14 8.92 -9.68 -21.84
CA THR A 14 8.12 -10.07 -23.01
C THR A 14 8.95 -10.93 -23.97
N LYS A 15 10.20 -10.56 -24.22
CA LYS A 15 11.15 -11.38 -25.01
C LYS A 15 11.34 -12.77 -24.39
N LEU A 16 11.47 -12.80 -23.06
CA LEU A 16 11.72 -14.02 -22.31
C LEU A 16 10.47 -14.94 -22.24
N ARG A 17 9.25 -14.38 -22.17
CA ARG A 17 7.98 -15.14 -22.25
C ARG A 17 7.72 -15.78 -23.61
N GLY A 18 8.27 -15.23 -24.70
CA GLY A 18 8.13 -15.77 -26.05
C GLY A 18 8.94 -17.06 -26.29
N ARG A 19 9.85 -17.42 -25.39
CA ARG A 19 10.73 -18.61 -25.53
C ARG A 19 10.20 -19.77 -24.65
N GLY A 20 9.99 -20.95 -25.24
CA GLY A 20 9.39 -22.11 -24.56
C GLY A 20 10.32 -22.88 -23.61
N ARG A 21 11.64 -22.81 -23.82
CA ARG A 21 12.68 -23.26 -22.88
C ARG A 21 13.73 -22.16 -22.77
N LEU A 22 14.21 -21.91 -21.56
CA LEU A 22 15.27 -20.94 -21.30
C LEU A 22 16.61 -21.65 -21.24
N SER A 23 17.58 -21.11 -21.96
CA SER A 23 19.01 -21.41 -21.84
C SER A 23 19.67 -20.41 -20.88
N ALA A 24 20.90 -20.71 -20.43
CA ALA A 24 21.67 -19.79 -19.62
C ALA A 24 21.96 -18.46 -20.37
N ASP A 25 22.18 -18.54 -21.69
CA ASP A 25 22.44 -17.37 -22.54
C ASP A 25 21.22 -16.43 -22.61
N ASP A 26 20.00 -16.98 -22.61
CA ASP A 26 18.76 -16.17 -22.59
C ASP A 26 18.60 -15.39 -21.28
N VAL A 27 19.02 -15.99 -20.16
CA VAL A 27 19.01 -15.34 -18.85
C VAL A 27 20.05 -14.21 -18.82
N ASP A 28 21.25 -14.46 -19.36
CA ASP A 28 22.33 -13.47 -19.41
C ASP A 28 21.99 -12.26 -20.31
N GLU A 29 21.32 -12.49 -21.45
CA GLU A 29 20.79 -11.41 -22.31
C GLU A 29 19.81 -10.52 -21.53
N THR A 30 18.87 -11.14 -20.81
CA THR A 30 17.85 -10.43 -20.02
C THR A 30 18.46 -9.67 -18.85
N LEU A 31 19.43 -10.26 -18.16
CA LEU A 31 20.15 -9.61 -17.06
C LEU A 31 20.95 -8.40 -17.53
N THR A 32 21.46 -8.44 -18.75
CA THR A 32 22.15 -7.29 -19.36
C THR A 32 21.18 -6.14 -19.59
N GLU A 33 19.98 -6.39 -20.10
CA GLU A 33 18.93 -5.36 -20.26
C GLU A 33 18.50 -4.78 -18.90
N ILE A 34 18.28 -5.64 -17.91
CA ILE A 34 17.95 -5.24 -16.53
C ILE A 34 19.07 -4.37 -15.94
N ARG A 35 20.34 -4.75 -16.14
CA ARG A 35 21.50 -3.98 -15.68
C ARG A 35 21.53 -2.59 -16.29
N VAL A 36 21.31 -2.47 -17.61
CA VAL A 36 21.26 -1.17 -18.28
C VAL A 36 20.12 -0.33 -17.74
N ALA A 37 18.92 -0.90 -17.56
CA ALA A 37 17.76 -0.19 -17.04
C ALA A 37 17.99 0.34 -15.61
N LEU A 38 18.61 -0.46 -14.74
CA LEU A 38 18.95 -0.04 -13.38
C LEU A 38 20.01 1.08 -13.36
N LEU A 39 21.00 1.03 -14.24
CA LEU A 39 22.01 2.10 -14.36
C LEU A 39 21.41 3.39 -14.95
N GLU A 40 20.52 3.28 -15.95
CA GLU A 40 19.73 4.42 -16.46
C GLU A 40 18.89 5.05 -15.33
N ALA A 41 18.44 4.23 -14.38
CA ALA A 41 17.73 4.66 -13.18
C ALA A 41 18.62 5.22 -12.05
N ASP A 42 19.91 5.46 -12.34
CA ASP A 42 20.91 5.98 -11.40
C ASP A 42 21.06 5.11 -10.12
N VAL A 43 20.88 3.80 -10.27
CA VAL A 43 21.22 2.82 -9.22
C VAL A 43 22.74 2.66 -9.15
N ASN A 44 23.29 2.47 -7.95
CA ASN A 44 24.72 2.27 -7.75
C ASN A 44 25.28 1.06 -8.49
N LEU A 45 26.42 1.26 -9.18
CA LEU A 45 27.04 0.23 -10.02
C LEU A 45 27.36 -1.06 -9.24
N ASP A 46 27.85 -0.93 -8.01
CA ASP A 46 28.17 -2.09 -7.17
C ASP A 46 26.87 -2.82 -6.80
N VAL A 47 25.81 -2.07 -6.50
CA VAL A 47 24.48 -2.63 -6.18
C VAL A 47 23.87 -3.33 -7.38
N VAL A 48 23.93 -2.74 -8.58
CA VAL A 48 23.46 -3.39 -9.82
C VAL A 48 24.26 -4.66 -10.11
N THR A 49 25.59 -4.60 -9.96
CA THR A 49 26.46 -5.75 -10.21
C THR A 49 26.16 -6.89 -9.24
N ASN A 50 26.03 -6.61 -7.95
CA ASN A 50 25.70 -7.60 -6.94
C ASN A 50 24.29 -8.18 -7.13
N LEU A 51 23.31 -7.34 -7.43
CA LEU A 51 21.93 -7.76 -7.67
C LEU A 51 21.85 -8.71 -8.88
N THR A 52 22.42 -8.31 -10.01
CA THR A 52 22.41 -9.13 -11.24
C THR A 52 23.15 -10.46 -11.06
N ALA A 53 24.26 -10.48 -10.31
CA ALA A 53 24.97 -11.70 -9.97
C ALA A 53 24.12 -12.68 -9.14
N ARG A 54 23.43 -12.19 -8.10
CA ARG A 54 22.52 -13.03 -7.29
C ARG A 54 21.35 -13.57 -8.09
N ILE A 55 20.75 -12.74 -8.95
CA ILE A 55 19.66 -13.19 -9.84
C ILE A 55 20.17 -14.28 -10.78
N ARG A 56 21.36 -14.11 -11.38
CA ARG A 56 21.97 -15.10 -12.28
C ARG A 56 22.19 -16.44 -11.60
N GLU A 57 22.81 -16.41 -10.42
CA GLU A 57 23.11 -17.61 -9.63
C GLU A 57 21.84 -18.40 -9.33
N ARG A 58 20.76 -17.71 -8.92
CA ARG A 58 19.48 -18.36 -8.63
C ARG A 58 18.76 -18.84 -9.89
N ALA A 59 18.79 -18.06 -10.96
CA ALA A 59 18.10 -18.40 -12.21
C ALA A 59 18.74 -19.58 -12.96
N VAL A 60 20.06 -19.79 -12.82
CA VAL A 60 20.80 -20.91 -13.42
C VAL A 60 20.95 -22.09 -12.46
N GLY A 61 21.01 -21.83 -11.15
CA GLY A 61 21.29 -22.82 -10.11
C GLY A 61 20.08 -23.50 -9.47
N GLU A 62 18.89 -22.88 -9.44
CA GLU A 62 17.66 -23.59 -9.05
C GLU A 62 17.20 -24.51 -10.19
N GLU A 63 16.89 -25.78 -9.89
CA GLU A 63 15.97 -26.54 -10.74
C GLU A 63 14.63 -25.79 -10.73
N LEU A 64 14.47 -24.91 -11.71
CA LEU A 64 13.25 -24.22 -12.08
C LEU A 64 12.06 -25.17 -11.89
N SER A 65 11.31 -24.97 -10.80
CA SER A 65 10.20 -25.83 -10.39
C SER A 65 9.31 -26.18 -11.59
N ARG A 66 9.09 -27.48 -11.84
CA ARG A 66 8.35 -27.96 -13.04
C ARG A 66 6.91 -27.44 -13.13
N ALA A 67 6.38 -26.80 -12.09
CA ALA A 67 5.00 -26.31 -12.00
C ALA A 67 4.77 -24.93 -12.63
N LEU A 68 5.81 -24.12 -12.83
CA LEU A 68 5.68 -22.76 -13.38
C LEU A 68 6.39 -22.65 -14.74
N ASN A 69 5.91 -21.73 -15.57
CA ASN A 69 6.61 -21.35 -16.79
C ASN A 69 8.00 -20.78 -16.38
N PRO A 70 9.10 -21.22 -17.02
CA PRO A 70 10.46 -20.70 -16.77
C PRO A 70 10.53 -19.17 -16.74
N ALA A 71 9.76 -18.49 -17.58
CA ALA A 71 9.70 -17.04 -17.61
C ALA A 71 9.12 -16.40 -16.33
N GLN A 72 8.10 -17.02 -15.75
CA GLN A 72 7.49 -16.56 -14.51
C GLN A 72 8.41 -16.77 -13.31
N GLN A 73 9.27 -17.78 -13.37
CA GLN A 73 10.25 -18.05 -12.31
C GLN A 73 11.35 -17.01 -12.30
N VAL A 74 11.88 -16.61 -13.46
CA VAL A 74 12.83 -15.50 -13.55
C VAL A 74 12.22 -14.22 -12.97
N VAL A 75 10.98 -13.88 -13.34
CA VAL A 75 10.27 -12.72 -12.76
C VAL A 75 10.16 -12.83 -11.23
N LYS A 76 9.81 -14.02 -10.71
CA LYS A 76 9.71 -14.26 -9.26
C LYS A 76 11.05 -14.11 -8.54
N ILE A 77 12.15 -14.60 -9.14
CA ILE A 77 13.50 -14.45 -8.61
C ILE A 77 13.87 -12.96 -8.58
N VAL A 78 13.64 -12.23 -9.68
CA VAL A 78 13.89 -10.80 -9.76
C VAL A 78 13.09 -10.04 -8.70
N LEU A 79 11.79 -10.32 -8.54
CA LEU A 79 10.95 -9.71 -7.50
C LEU A 79 11.50 -9.96 -6.10
N SER A 80 11.87 -11.22 -5.80
CA SER A 80 12.44 -11.61 -4.51
C SER A 80 13.75 -10.88 -4.21
N GLU A 81 14.64 -10.78 -5.20
CA GLU A 81 15.93 -10.09 -5.07
C GLU A 81 15.78 -8.57 -4.98
N LEU A 82 14.84 -7.96 -5.71
CA LEU A 82 14.51 -6.54 -5.57
C LEU A 82 13.92 -6.23 -4.19
N THR A 83 12.99 -7.05 -3.71
CA THR A 83 12.38 -6.90 -2.37
C THR A 83 13.45 -6.98 -1.29
N THR A 84 14.35 -7.95 -1.40
CA THR A 84 15.49 -8.10 -0.47
C THR A 84 16.42 -6.90 -0.54
N SER A 85 16.73 -6.42 -1.75
CA SER A 85 17.56 -5.22 -1.99
C SER A 85 16.92 -3.91 -1.50
N LEU A 86 15.61 -3.89 -1.28
CA LEU A 86 14.87 -2.72 -0.75
C LEU A 86 14.68 -2.76 0.77
N GLY A 87 15.12 -3.81 1.46
CA GLY A 87 15.08 -3.91 2.92
C GLY A 87 14.44 -5.18 3.45
N GLY A 88 13.87 -6.01 2.57
CA GLY A 88 13.21 -7.25 2.96
C GLY A 88 11.89 -6.94 3.69
N GLU A 89 11.93 -7.00 5.01
CA GLU A 89 10.74 -6.80 5.85
C GLU A 89 10.57 -5.36 6.33
N ARG A 90 9.32 -4.98 6.57
CA ARG A 90 8.93 -3.66 7.07
C ARG A 90 9.50 -3.41 8.47
N LEU A 91 10.09 -2.24 8.67
CA LEU A 91 10.51 -1.80 10.01
C LEU A 91 9.26 -1.52 10.87
N SER A 92 9.10 -2.27 11.96
CA SER A 92 8.10 -2.00 12.98
C SER A 92 8.69 -1.15 14.10
N LEU A 93 8.08 0.01 14.37
CA LEU A 93 8.52 0.87 15.46
C LEU A 93 7.99 0.35 16.80
N THR A 94 8.91 0.12 17.72
CA THR A 94 8.63 -0.21 19.12
C THR A 94 8.77 1.03 19.98
N TYR A 95 7.92 1.14 20.99
CA TYR A 95 7.93 2.28 21.91
C TYR A 95 8.78 1.97 23.14
N ALA A 96 9.43 3.01 23.67
CA ALA A 96 10.19 2.91 24.90
C ALA A 96 9.28 2.49 26.06
N SER A 97 9.76 1.57 26.91
CA SER A 97 9.03 1.15 28.12
C SER A 97 8.81 2.31 29.09
N LYS A 98 9.73 3.28 29.10
CA LYS A 98 9.61 4.55 29.81
C LYS A 98 9.56 5.71 28.81
N PRO A 99 8.44 6.44 28.70
CA PRO A 99 8.36 7.61 27.84
C PRO A 99 9.35 8.72 28.24
N PRO A 100 9.78 9.57 27.28
CA PRO A 100 9.40 9.57 25.86
C PRO A 100 10.26 8.65 24.97
N THR A 101 9.67 8.14 23.89
CA THR A 101 10.41 7.56 22.76
C THR A 101 11.04 8.68 21.96
N VAL A 102 12.35 8.67 21.78
CA VAL A 102 13.10 9.76 21.13
C VAL A 102 13.49 9.35 19.72
N VAL A 103 13.11 10.16 18.73
CA VAL A 103 13.44 10.00 17.31
C VAL A 103 14.31 11.18 16.87
N LEU A 104 15.47 10.89 16.27
CA LEU A 104 16.38 11.88 15.73
C LEU A 104 16.34 11.85 14.20
N LEU A 105 16.08 12.99 13.56
CA LEU A 105 16.13 13.12 12.11
C LEU A 105 17.44 13.79 11.70
N ALA A 106 18.21 13.09 10.86
CA ALA A 106 19.45 13.57 10.25
C ALA A 106 19.35 13.53 8.72
N GLY A 107 20.26 14.20 8.03
CA GLY A 107 20.35 14.13 6.57
C GLY A 107 20.81 15.42 5.89
N LEU A 108 21.00 15.32 4.58
CA LEU A 108 21.54 16.40 3.75
C LEU A 108 20.63 17.63 3.74
N GLN A 109 21.18 18.77 3.36
CA GLN A 109 20.38 19.99 3.15
C GLN A 109 19.40 19.78 1.99
N GLY A 110 18.18 20.31 2.12
CA GLY A 110 17.19 20.27 1.05
C GLY A 110 16.46 18.93 0.85
N THR A 111 16.74 17.89 1.64
CA THR A 111 16.07 16.57 1.50
C THR A 111 14.67 16.50 2.12
N GLY A 112 14.18 17.60 2.70
CA GLY A 112 12.83 17.67 3.27
C GLY A 112 12.70 17.23 4.73
N LYS A 113 13.78 17.26 5.54
CA LYS A 113 13.78 16.90 6.98
C LYS A 113 12.65 17.55 7.79
N THR A 114 12.57 18.88 7.78
CA THR A 114 11.56 19.63 8.56
C THR A 114 10.13 19.27 8.16
N THR A 115 9.88 19.06 6.86
CA THR A 115 8.57 18.60 6.37
C THR A 115 8.27 17.18 6.85
N ASN A 116 9.26 16.27 6.74
CA ASN A 116 9.10 14.88 7.18
C ASN A 116 9.01 14.76 8.71
N ALA A 117 9.58 15.68 9.48
CA ALA A 117 9.38 15.76 10.92
C ALA A 117 7.90 15.97 11.25
N ALA A 118 7.25 16.92 10.58
CA ALA A 118 5.83 17.19 10.76
C ALA A 118 4.94 16.03 10.29
N LYS A 119 5.27 15.42 9.15
CA LYS A 119 4.58 14.21 8.64
C LYS A 119 4.69 13.03 9.60
N LEU A 120 5.89 12.77 10.11
CA LEU A 120 6.14 11.73 11.09
C LEU A 120 5.38 12.00 12.40
N ALA A 121 5.30 13.25 12.85
CA ALA A 121 4.50 13.63 14.00
C ALA A 121 3.01 13.36 13.77
N GLN A 122 2.47 13.72 12.59
CA GLN A 122 1.09 13.41 12.23
C GLN A 122 0.83 11.90 12.19
N TRP A 123 1.77 11.12 11.67
CA TRP A 123 1.68 9.66 11.66
C TRP A 123 1.59 9.07 13.08
N PHE A 124 2.43 9.55 14.02
CA PHE A 124 2.34 9.15 15.42
C PHE A 124 1.01 9.58 16.05
N LEU A 125 0.52 10.79 15.74
CA LEU A 125 -0.77 11.28 16.23
C LEU A 125 -1.94 10.38 15.79
N ARG A 126 -1.94 9.93 14.52
CA ARG A 126 -2.94 8.98 14.00
C ARG A 126 -2.90 7.61 14.70
N GLN A 127 -1.78 7.25 15.33
CA GLN A 127 -1.66 6.05 16.16
C GLN A 127 -2.07 6.26 17.62
N GLY A 128 -2.67 7.41 17.95
CA GLY A 128 -3.08 7.76 19.31
C GLY A 128 -1.92 8.16 20.22
N ARG A 129 -0.76 8.53 19.64
CA ARG A 129 0.40 9.04 20.39
C ARG A 129 0.35 10.55 20.55
N SER A 130 1.12 11.07 21.49
CA SER A 130 1.22 12.49 21.83
C SER A 130 2.63 13.02 21.54
N PRO A 131 2.94 13.33 20.27
CA PRO A 131 4.28 13.75 19.87
C PRO A 131 4.62 15.17 20.29
N LEU A 132 5.92 15.44 20.43
CA LEU A 132 6.53 16.75 20.58
C LEU A 132 7.58 16.93 19.48
N LEU A 133 7.45 17.98 18.68
CA LEU A 133 8.45 18.37 17.69
C LEU A 133 9.53 19.24 18.34
N VAL A 134 10.78 19.05 17.96
CA VAL A 134 11.91 19.82 18.51
C VAL A 134 12.70 20.45 17.37
N GLY A 135 12.73 21.79 17.34
CA GLY A 135 13.50 22.55 16.38
C GLY A 135 14.94 22.73 16.84
N ALA A 136 15.84 21.86 16.37
CA ALA A 136 17.28 21.93 16.60
C ALA A 136 18.08 22.48 15.39
N ASP A 137 17.41 22.78 14.27
CA ASP A 137 17.98 23.60 13.18
C ASP A 137 17.96 25.09 13.54
N LEU A 138 19.01 25.54 14.24
CA LEU A 138 19.20 26.95 14.59
C LEU A 138 20.11 27.70 13.60
N GLN A 139 20.66 27.00 12.61
CA GLN A 139 21.59 27.59 11.63
C GLN A 139 20.85 28.14 10.42
N ARG A 140 19.76 27.48 10.00
CA ARG A 140 18.95 27.93 8.88
C ARG A 140 17.97 29.02 9.33
N PRO A 141 17.92 30.19 8.66
CA PRO A 141 16.95 31.24 8.96
C PRO A 141 15.52 30.72 8.91
N ALA A 142 14.71 31.10 9.90
CA ALA A 142 13.30 30.75 10.03
C ALA A 142 12.98 29.23 10.03
N ALA A 143 13.96 28.33 10.22
CA ALA A 143 13.69 26.88 10.24
C ALA A 143 12.79 26.46 11.40
N VAL A 144 13.00 27.05 12.59
CA VAL A 144 12.12 26.83 13.75
C VAL A 144 10.70 27.34 13.48
N GLU A 145 10.54 28.51 12.84
CA GLU A 145 9.22 29.06 12.51
C GLU A 145 8.51 28.26 11.41
N GLN A 146 9.27 27.74 10.43
CA GLN A 146 8.77 26.76 9.46
C GLN A 146 8.22 25.52 10.20
N LEU A 147 8.99 24.96 11.13
CA LEU A 147 8.55 23.81 11.91
C LEU A 147 7.33 24.13 12.78
N ARG A 148 7.26 25.31 13.40
CA ARG A 148 6.08 25.78 14.15
C ARG A 148 4.84 25.88 13.28
N THR A 149 4.98 26.41 12.08
CA THR A 149 3.87 26.51 11.11
C THR A 149 3.36 25.13 10.72
N LEU A 150 4.27 24.19 10.43
CA LEU A 150 3.90 22.81 10.08
C LEU A 150 3.30 22.07 11.27
N GLY A 151 3.88 22.19 12.46
CA GLY A 151 3.35 21.61 13.70
C GLY A 151 1.96 22.13 14.04
N GLY A 152 1.72 23.43 13.87
CA GLY A 152 0.40 24.04 14.04
C GLY A 152 -0.67 23.47 13.11
N ARG A 153 -0.32 23.15 11.85
CA ARG A 153 -1.25 22.52 10.89
C ARG A 153 -1.69 21.11 11.31
N VAL A 154 -0.83 20.37 12.00
CA VAL A 154 -1.12 19.00 12.47
C VAL A 154 -1.51 18.93 13.95
N GLY A 155 -1.60 20.08 14.64
CA GLY A 155 -1.94 20.15 16.06
C GLY A 155 -0.84 19.64 17.00
N VAL A 156 0.42 19.62 16.56
CA VAL A 156 1.56 19.12 17.34
C VAL A 156 2.41 20.29 17.87
N PRO A 157 2.69 20.37 19.18
CA PRO A 157 3.51 21.44 19.74
C PRO A 157 4.96 21.34 19.28
N VAL A 158 5.61 22.50 19.12
CA VAL A 158 7.03 22.61 18.77
C VAL A 158 7.80 23.27 19.90
N PHE A 159 8.80 22.55 20.42
CA PHE A 159 9.76 23.06 21.38
C PHE A 159 11.05 23.50 20.69
N SER A 160 11.57 24.66 21.06
CA SER A 160 12.92 25.10 20.69
C SER A 160 13.42 26.07 21.75
N HIS A 161 14.66 25.87 22.19
CA HIS A 161 15.31 26.71 23.20
C HIS A 161 16.49 27.46 22.55
N SER A 162 16.81 28.66 23.03
CA SER A 162 17.67 29.60 22.30
C SER A 162 19.17 29.22 22.28
N ARG A 163 19.85 29.73 21.23
CA ARG A 163 21.27 29.71 20.82
C ARG A 163 22.01 28.38 20.68
N SER A 164 21.59 27.25 21.27
CA SER A 164 22.34 25.99 21.15
C SER A 164 21.46 24.80 20.75
N PRO A 165 21.72 24.13 19.60
CA PRO A 165 20.98 22.94 19.17
C PRO A 165 21.00 21.80 20.20
N VAL A 166 22.14 21.60 20.88
CA VAL A 166 22.30 20.55 21.90
C VAL A 166 21.45 20.85 23.14
N LYS A 167 21.38 22.11 23.56
CA LYS A 167 20.53 22.52 24.68
C LYS A 167 19.05 22.43 24.33
N ALA A 168 18.66 22.82 23.12
CA ALA A 168 17.29 22.66 22.64
C ALA A 168 16.86 21.18 22.65
N ALA A 169 17.70 20.29 22.13
CA ALA A 169 17.42 18.86 22.10
C ALA A 169 17.35 18.24 23.51
N SER A 170 18.32 18.51 24.39
CA SER A 170 18.32 17.96 25.76
C SER A 170 17.18 18.50 26.64
N ALA A 171 16.89 19.81 26.57
CA ALA A 171 15.80 20.42 27.34
C ALA A 171 14.41 19.93 26.88
N SER A 172 14.28 19.49 25.63
CA SER A 172 13.02 18.95 25.11
C SER A 172 12.55 17.70 25.84
N LEU A 173 13.46 16.88 26.39
CA LEU A 173 13.12 15.67 27.13
C LEU A 173 12.41 15.99 28.45
N ALA A 174 12.90 17.04 29.14
CA ALA A 174 12.26 17.54 30.35
C ALA A 174 10.89 18.15 30.03
N GLU A 175 10.79 18.90 28.93
CA GLU A 175 9.52 19.47 28.47
C GLU A 175 8.49 18.40 28.09
N ALA A 176 8.92 17.35 27.38
CA ALA A 176 8.06 16.23 27.01
C ALA A 176 7.51 15.52 28.25
N THR A 177 8.38 15.27 29.23
CA THR A 177 7.97 14.68 30.53
C THR A 177 6.98 15.58 31.26
N ARG A 178 7.24 16.90 31.31
CA ARG A 178 6.39 17.89 31.99
C ARG A 178 5.01 18.02 31.34
N THR A 179 4.94 17.87 30.02
CA THR A 179 3.71 18.04 29.24
C THR A 179 3.02 16.71 28.88
N GLY A 180 3.52 15.58 29.39
CA GLY A 180 2.94 14.25 29.16
C GLY A 180 3.03 13.77 27.71
N ARG A 181 4.08 14.18 26.98
CA ARG A 181 4.34 13.77 25.60
C ARG A 181 5.12 12.46 25.58
N ASP A 182 4.68 11.50 24.79
CA ASP A 182 5.23 10.14 24.77
C ASP A 182 6.21 9.88 23.61
N VAL A 183 6.24 10.78 22.61
CA VAL A 183 7.19 10.74 21.49
C VAL A 183 7.85 12.12 21.34
N VAL A 184 9.16 12.14 21.15
CA VAL A 184 9.95 13.35 20.88
C VAL A 184 10.65 13.20 19.54
N ILE A 185 10.41 14.12 18.61
CA ILE A 185 10.99 14.11 17.26
C ILE A 185 11.91 15.32 17.12
N VAL A 186 13.21 15.05 16.98
CA VAL A 186 14.25 16.08 16.89
C VAL A 186 14.60 16.35 15.43
N ASP A 187 14.19 17.52 14.92
CA ASP A 187 14.57 18.01 13.59
C ASP A 187 15.91 18.74 13.67
N THR A 188 16.94 18.17 13.06
CA THR A 188 18.29 18.75 13.04
C THR A 188 18.58 19.50 11.74
N ALA A 189 19.54 20.42 11.79
CA ALA A 189 20.01 21.12 10.60
C ALA A 189 20.46 20.16 9.49
N GLY A 190 20.22 20.55 8.24
CA GLY A 190 20.80 19.86 7.08
C GLY A 190 22.30 20.05 7.02
N ARG A 191 23.04 18.98 6.72
CA ARG A 191 24.51 18.99 6.77
C ARG A 191 25.08 18.32 5.56
N LEU A 192 26.18 18.85 5.04
CA LEU A 192 26.98 18.13 4.07
C LEU A 192 27.74 17.02 4.81
N ALA A 193 27.70 15.80 4.27
CA ALA A 193 28.35 14.64 4.88
C ALA A 193 29.88 14.82 5.07
N ILE A 194 30.47 15.76 4.33
CA ILE A 194 31.91 16.09 4.36
C ILE A 194 32.30 17.14 5.40
N ASP A 195 31.33 17.81 6.06
CA ASP A 195 31.63 18.84 7.06
C ASP A 195 31.81 18.21 8.45
N ALA A 196 33.06 18.15 8.92
CA ALA A 196 33.43 17.52 10.18
C ALA A 196 32.87 18.24 11.42
N GLU A 197 32.79 19.57 11.40
CA GLU A 197 32.28 20.38 12.50
C GLU A 197 30.76 20.18 12.64
N MET A 198 30.08 20.16 11.49
CA MET A 198 28.67 19.83 11.43
C MET A 198 28.41 18.38 11.89
N MET A 199 29.18 17.40 11.46
CA MET A 199 28.97 16.01 11.91
C MET A 199 29.22 15.84 13.42
N ASP A 200 30.18 16.56 14.01
CA ASP A 200 30.39 16.57 15.45
C ASP A 200 29.18 17.14 16.21
N GLN A 201 28.57 18.21 15.73
CA GLN A 201 27.40 18.77 16.41
C GLN A 201 26.20 17.81 16.41
N VAL A 202 25.94 17.01 15.36
CA VAL A 202 24.89 15.97 15.43
C VAL A 202 25.27 14.87 16.41
N ARG A 203 26.54 14.46 16.43
CA ARG A 203 27.02 13.49 17.43
C ARG A 203 26.77 13.99 18.84
N ARG A 204 26.99 15.28 19.11
CA ARG A 204 26.71 15.90 20.41
C ARG A 204 25.21 15.93 20.73
N ILE A 205 24.35 16.22 19.75
CA ILE A 205 22.89 16.13 19.92
C ILE A 205 22.48 14.69 20.25
N SER A 206 22.91 13.72 19.44
CA SER A 206 22.61 12.30 19.62
C SER A 206 23.08 11.78 20.99
N LYS A 207 24.31 12.12 21.40
CA LYS A 207 24.82 11.77 22.75
C LYS A 207 24.00 12.38 23.88
N ALA A 208 23.49 13.60 23.69
CA ALA A 208 22.71 14.29 24.72
C ALA A 208 21.29 13.72 24.88
N VAL A 209 20.66 13.29 23.78
CA VAL A 209 19.26 12.81 23.82
C VAL A 209 19.13 11.29 23.80
N LYS A 210 20.18 10.55 23.44
CA LYS A 210 20.21 9.09 23.31
C LYS A 210 18.97 8.57 22.56
N PRO A 211 18.87 8.87 21.24
CA PRO A 211 17.68 8.53 20.48
C PRO A 211 17.43 7.01 20.47
N HIS A 212 16.16 6.62 20.48
CA HIS A 212 15.73 5.24 20.28
C HIS A 212 15.72 4.88 18.79
N TYR A 213 15.47 5.88 17.94
CA TYR A 213 15.56 5.77 16.49
C TYR A 213 16.30 6.96 15.91
N THR A 214 17.30 6.70 15.09
CA THR A 214 17.95 7.70 14.24
C THR A 214 17.61 7.42 12.78
N PHE A 215 16.83 8.32 12.16
CA PHE A 215 16.47 8.22 10.76
C PHE A 215 17.27 9.18 9.90
N LEU A 216 17.78 8.67 8.79
CA LEU A 216 18.36 9.49 7.73
C LEU A 216 17.30 9.83 6.69
N VAL A 217 17.08 11.12 6.44
CA VAL A 217 16.17 11.60 5.41
C VAL A 217 16.93 11.79 4.10
N VAL A 218 16.59 10.98 3.10
CA VAL A 218 17.23 10.93 1.78
C VAL A 218 16.23 11.30 0.70
N ASP A 219 16.66 12.12 -0.25
CA ASP A 219 15.88 12.47 -1.43
C ASP A 219 16.03 11.36 -2.48
N ALA A 220 14.91 10.83 -2.98
CA ALA A 220 14.90 9.74 -3.95
C ALA A 220 15.47 10.13 -5.33
N THR A 221 15.60 11.43 -5.62
CA THR A 221 16.23 11.94 -6.84
C THR A 221 17.76 11.93 -6.78
N VAL A 222 18.34 11.83 -5.59
CA VAL A 222 19.79 11.81 -5.39
C VAL A 222 20.25 10.36 -5.51
N GLY A 223 20.82 9.97 -6.66
CA GLY A 223 21.29 8.60 -6.91
C GLY A 223 22.57 8.25 -6.17
N GLN A 224 23.71 8.25 -6.86
CA GLN A 224 24.99 7.79 -6.28
C GLN A 224 25.42 8.54 -5.02
N ASP A 225 25.22 9.86 -4.99
CA ASP A 225 25.67 10.71 -3.88
C ASP A 225 24.90 10.46 -2.57
N ALA A 226 23.72 9.85 -2.66
CA ALA A 226 22.97 9.43 -1.49
C ALA A 226 23.71 8.30 -0.75
N VAL A 227 24.41 7.44 -1.48
CA VAL A 227 25.15 6.30 -0.92
C VAL A 227 26.33 6.78 -0.08
N SER A 228 27.17 7.66 -0.64
CA SER A 228 28.35 8.19 0.06
C SER A 228 27.95 8.96 1.31
N SER A 229 26.91 9.78 1.19
CA SER A 229 26.34 10.54 2.29
C SER A 229 25.77 9.62 3.37
N ALA A 230 24.98 8.62 2.98
CA ALA A 230 24.35 7.72 3.93
C ALA A 230 25.37 6.88 4.71
N ARG A 231 26.46 6.43 4.05
CA ARG A 231 27.59 5.78 4.72
C ARG A 231 28.24 6.70 5.77
N ALA A 232 28.57 7.93 5.40
CA ALA A 232 29.19 8.88 6.33
C ALA A 232 28.29 9.21 7.55
N PHE A 233 26.98 9.33 7.35
CA PHE A 233 26.03 9.47 8.47
C PHE A 233 25.93 8.21 9.31
N HIS A 234 25.95 7.03 8.70
CA HIS A 234 25.91 5.75 9.41
C HIS A 234 27.12 5.56 10.32
N ASP A 235 28.32 5.78 9.79
CA ASP A 235 29.57 5.67 10.53
C ASP A 235 29.63 6.64 11.72
N SER A 236 28.91 7.76 11.62
CA SER A 236 28.93 8.82 12.62
C SER A 236 27.84 8.71 13.69
N LEU A 237 26.65 8.21 13.34
CA LEU A 237 25.45 8.29 14.19
C LEU A 237 24.78 6.94 14.44
N ALA A 238 25.24 5.85 13.81
CA ALA A 238 24.60 4.53 13.85
C ALA A 238 23.10 4.61 13.53
N LEU A 239 22.77 4.75 12.24
CA LEU A 239 21.39 4.88 11.78
C LEU A 239 20.57 3.61 12.02
N ASP A 240 19.31 3.76 12.38
CA ASP A 240 18.34 2.66 12.54
C ASP A 240 17.52 2.43 11.27
N GLY A 241 17.31 3.48 10.48
CA GLY A 241 16.61 3.39 9.21
C GLY A 241 16.67 4.66 8.37
N VAL A 242 15.99 4.60 7.23
CA VAL A 242 15.98 5.68 6.23
C VAL A 242 14.54 6.13 5.95
N ILE A 243 14.35 7.43 5.75
CA ILE A 243 13.11 8.01 5.24
C ILE A 243 13.39 8.50 3.83
N LEU A 244 12.68 7.94 2.84
CA LEU A 244 12.79 8.37 1.45
C LEU A 244 11.78 9.46 1.15
N THR A 245 12.24 10.53 0.47
CA THR A 245 11.40 11.68 0.11
C THR A 245 11.34 11.89 -1.38
N LYS A 246 10.34 12.67 -1.82
CA LYS A 246 10.10 13.02 -3.23
C LYS A 246 9.92 11.80 -4.13
N LEU A 247 9.27 10.75 -3.61
CA LEU A 247 8.90 9.57 -4.41
C LEU A 247 7.76 9.89 -5.40
N ASP A 248 7.17 11.06 -5.38
CA ASP A 248 6.19 11.52 -6.37
C ASP A 248 6.80 12.13 -7.63
N GLY A 249 8.06 12.58 -7.56
CA GLY A 249 8.74 13.22 -8.68
C GLY A 249 9.23 12.24 -9.76
N ASP A 250 10.04 12.75 -10.69
CA ASP A 250 10.82 11.95 -11.67
C ASP A 250 11.99 11.19 -11.00
N ALA A 251 11.77 10.75 -9.76
CA ALA A 251 12.72 9.97 -9.02
C ALA A 251 12.79 8.58 -9.66
N ARG A 252 13.95 8.29 -10.26
CA ARG A 252 14.26 7.00 -10.88
C ARG A 252 14.33 5.84 -9.86
N GLY A 253 14.24 6.16 -8.58
CA GLY A 253 14.17 5.21 -7.46
C GLY A 253 15.46 4.43 -7.18
N GLY A 254 16.55 4.72 -7.91
CA GLY A 254 17.84 4.08 -7.70
C GLY A 254 18.46 4.36 -6.33
N ALA A 255 18.16 5.51 -5.73
CA ALA A 255 18.56 5.85 -4.37
C ALA A 255 18.05 4.84 -3.33
N ALA A 256 16.80 4.37 -3.48
CA ALA A 256 16.17 3.43 -2.54
C ALA A 256 16.91 2.09 -2.50
N LEU A 257 17.18 1.53 -3.68
CA LEU A 257 17.94 0.28 -3.83
C LEU A 257 19.38 0.43 -3.32
N SER A 258 19.99 1.59 -3.57
CA SER A 258 21.41 1.79 -3.31
C SER A 258 21.72 2.02 -1.83
N VAL A 259 20.87 2.77 -1.11
CA VAL A 259 21.13 3.12 0.29
C VAL A 259 21.05 1.89 1.20
N LYS A 260 20.05 1.02 1.02
CA LYS A 260 19.91 -0.17 1.88
C LYS A 260 21.06 -1.15 1.70
N GLU A 261 21.49 -1.40 0.46
CA GLU A 261 22.55 -2.38 0.19
C GLU A 261 23.90 -1.92 0.76
N VAL A 262 24.17 -0.62 0.77
CA VAL A 262 25.45 -0.07 1.26
C VAL A 262 25.45 0.24 2.76
N VAL A 263 24.34 0.72 3.30
CA VAL A 263 24.22 1.09 4.73
C VAL A 263 23.76 -0.10 5.58
N GLY A 264 23.09 -1.09 4.98
CA GLY A 264 22.57 -2.26 5.68
C GLY A 264 21.38 -1.97 6.60
N ARG A 265 20.73 -0.82 6.44
CA ARG A 265 19.58 -0.40 7.27
C ARG A 265 18.30 -0.33 6.45
N PRO A 266 17.15 -0.70 7.04
CA PRO A 266 15.88 -0.72 6.33
C PRO A 266 15.38 0.70 6.05
N ILE A 267 14.58 0.82 4.99
CA ILE A 267 13.79 2.03 4.75
C ILE A 267 12.55 1.92 5.64
N ALA A 268 12.32 2.92 6.49
CA ALA A 268 11.24 2.96 7.46
C ALA A 268 9.97 3.59 6.88
N PHE A 269 10.13 4.71 6.16
CA PHE A 269 9.03 5.50 5.63
C PHE A 269 9.31 6.03 4.23
N ALA A 270 8.22 6.28 3.50
CA ALA A 270 8.17 6.90 2.20
C ALA A 270 7.29 8.16 2.25
N SER A 271 7.81 9.28 1.75
CA SER A 271 7.05 10.49 1.47
C SER A 271 6.76 10.56 -0.02
N VAL A 272 5.49 10.40 -0.36
CA VAL A 272 4.96 10.28 -1.74
C VAL A 272 4.29 11.56 -2.24
N GLY A 273 4.67 12.71 -1.70
CA GLY A 273 4.08 14.00 -2.04
C GLY A 273 4.48 15.12 -1.10
N GLU A 274 4.01 16.33 -1.37
CA GLU A 274 4.28 17.51 -0.55
C GLU A 274 3.27 17.70 0.60
N LYS A 275 2.05 17.15 0.49
CA LYS A 275 1.03 17.31 1.52
C LYS A 275 1.43 16.52 2.76
N LEU A 276 0.93 16.95 3.92
CA LEU A 276 1.27 16.33 5.20
C LEU A 276 0.76 14.88 5.28
N ASP A 277 -0.33 14.58 4.58
CA ASP A 277 -0.91 13.24 4.52
C ASP A 277 -0.14 12.29 3.58
N ASP A 278 0.76 12.80 2.74
CA ASP A 278 1.56 12.02 1.79
C ASP A 278 2.77 11.38 2.49
N PHE A 279 2.52 10.59 3.52
CA PHE A 279 3.53 9.91 4.32
C PHE A 279 3.05 8.53 4.76
N GLU A 280 3.78 7.51 4.33
CA GLU A 280 3.42 6.12 4.56
C GLU A 280 4.61 5.28 5.04
N PRO A 281 4.36 4.24 5.85
CA PRO A 281 5.36 3.21 6.11
C PRO A 281 5.89 2.62 4.81
N PHE A 282 7.17 2.28 4.76
CA PHE A 282 7.75 1.72 3.56
C PHE A 282 7.46 0.22 3.42
N HIS A 283 7.01 -0.19 2.23
CA HIS A 283 6.71 -1.57 1.87
C HIS A 283 7.61 -2.02 0.71
N PRO A 284 8.71 -2.74 0.98
CA PRO A 284 9.69 -3.14 -0.03
C PRO A 284 9.11 -4.01 -1.16
N ASP A 285 8.21 -4.91 -0.80
CA ASP A 285 7.50 -5.85 -1.68
C ASP A 285 6.59 -5.12 -2.68
N ARG A 286 5.89 -4.10 -2.19
CA ARG A 286 5.01 -3.26 -3.01
C ARG A 286 5.78 -2.42 -4.00
N LEU A 287 6.89 -1.81 -3.55
CA LEU A 287 7.76 -1.05 -4.44
C LEU A 287 8.40 -1.95 -5.51
N ALA A 288 8.88 -3.14 -5.14
CA ALA A 288 9.43 -4.11 -6.08
C ALA A 288 8.38 -4.56 -7.13
N SER A 289 7.16 -4.84 -6.68
CA SER A 289 6.05 -5.21 -7.56
C SER A 289 5.67 -4.08 -8.53
N ARG A 290 5.70 -2.83 -8.06
CA ARG A 290 5.46 -1.64 -8.88
C ARG A 290 6.57 -1.43 -9.91
N ILE A 291 7.84 -1.62 -9.54
CA ILE A 291 8.98 -1.57 -10.47
C ILE A 291 8.77 -2.57 -11.62
N LEU A 292 8.31 -3.78 -11.30
CA LEU A 292 8.07 -4.85 -12.29
C LEU A 292 6.75 -4.72 -13.08
N GLY A 293 5.97 -3.65 -12.87
CA GLY A 293 4.71 -3.43 -13.58
C GLY A 293 3.57 -4.37 -13.17
N MET A 294 3.72 -5.09 -12.06
CA MET A 294 2.71 -6.07 -11.61
C MET A 294 1.51 -5.43 -10.88
N GLY A 295 1.51 -4.10 -10.71
CA GLY A 295 0.51 -3.37 -9.95
C GLY A 295 0.64 -3.57 -8.43
N ASP A 296 -0.04 -2.75 -7.66
CA ASP A 296 -0.03 -2.81 -6.20
C ASP A 296 -1.48 -2.83 -5.69
N VAL A 297 -2.07 -4.03 -5.73
CA VAL A 297 -3.47 -4.26 -5.32
C VAL A 297 -3.64 -4.06 -3.82
N GLU A 298 -2.60 -4.31 -3.03
CA GLU A 298 -2.67 -4.26 -1.57
C GLU A 298 -2.67 -2.81 -1.05
N THR A 299 -1.89 -1.90 -1.63
CA THR A 299 -2.01 -0.45 -1.31
C THR A 299 -3.36 0.12 -1.73
N LEU A 300 -3.96 -0.38 -2.81
CA LEU A 300 -5.32 0.01 -3.18
C LEU A 300 -6.33 -0.41 -2.12
N ILE A 301 -6.16 -1.61 -1.55
CA ILE A 301 -6.98 -2.12 -0.46
C ILE A 301 -6.74 -1.30 0.81
N ASP A 302 -5.49 -1.07 1.23
CA ASP A 302 -5.19 -0.28 2.45
C ASP A 302 -5.69 1.16 2.34
N LYS A 303 -5.52 1.81 1.18
CA LYS A 303 -6.04 3.17 0.95
C LYS A 303 -7.55 3.19 0.94
N ALA A 304 -8.18 2.18 0.34
CA ALA A 304 -9.63 1.99 0.44
C ALA A 304 -10.04 1.83 1.90
N GLU A 305 -9.46 0.90 2.67
CA GLU A 305 -9.77 0.66 4.08
C GLU A 305 -9.54 1.92 4.95
N SER A 306 -8.50 2.70 4.69
CA SER A 306 -8.23 3.95 5.42
C SER A 306 -9.21 5.09 5.09
N ALA A 307 -9.81 5.06 3.89
CA ALA A 307 -10.79 6.02 3.43
C ALA A 307 -12.24 5.59 3.74
N PHE A 308 -12.46 4.29 3.96
CA PHE A 308 -13.75 3.73 4.35
C PHE A 308 -13.86 3.73 5.88
N GLU A 309 -14.48 4.78 6.42
CA GLU A 309 -15.01 4.71 7.79
C GLU A 309 -16.02 3.55 7.85
N ALA A 310 -15.69 2.50 8.60
CA ALA A 310 -16.43 1.24 8.63
C ALA A 310 -17.94 1.43 8.91
N ASP A 311 -18.29 2.47 9.69
CA ASP A 311 -19.66 2.80 10.06
C ASP A 311 -20.46 3.48 8.93
N GLU A 312 -19.83 4.30 8.08
CA GLU A 312 -20.50 4.92 6.93
C GLU A 312 -20.73 3.92 5.80
N ALA A 313 -19.78 3.00 5.60
CA ALA A 313 -19.86 1.95 4.58
C ALA A 313 -21.01 0.97 4.86
N GLU A 314 -21.22 0.57 6.11
CA GLU A 314 -22.31 -0.33 6.49
C GLU A 314 -23.69 0.32 6.30
N GLN A 315 -23.82 1.60 6.63
CA GLN A 315 -25.06 2.37 6.42
C GLN A 315 -25.34 2.59 4.93
N THR A 316 -24.31 2.94 4.15
CA THR A 316 -24.43 3.12 2.70
C THR A 316 -24.76 1.81 2.01
N ALA A 317 -24.12 0.70 2.43
CA ALA A 317 -24.40 -0.66 1.95
C ALA A 317 -25.83 -1.12 2.31
N THR A 318 -26.32 -0.79 3.50
CA THR A 318 -27.69 -1.11 3.94
C THR A 318 -28.72 -0.33 3.10
N ARG A 319 -28.51 0.98 2.89
CA ARG A 319 -29.37 1.80 2.00
C ARG A 319 -29.29 1.38 0.53
N LEU A 320 -28.12 0.90 0.08
CA LEU A 320 -27.92 0.29 -1.23
C LEU A 320 -28.74 -0.98 -1.42
N LEU A 321 -28.86 -1.82 -0.38
CA LEU A 321 -29.65 -3.05 -0.39
C LEU A 321 -31.17 -2.78 -0.31
N GLU A 322 -31.57 -1.71 0.38
CA GLU A 322 -32.97 -1.31 0.54
C GLU A 322 -33.52 -0.49 -0.64
N GLY A 323 -32.66 -0.09 -1.59
CA GLY A 323 -33.05 0.59 -2.82
C GLY A 323 -33.38 2.08 -2.64
N THR A 324 -33.01 2.68 -1.51
CA THR A 324 -33.22 4.10 -1.18
C THR A 324 -32.00 4.95 -1.55
N PHE A 325 -31.38 4.69 -2.71
CA PHE A 325 -30.19 5.41 -3.15
C PHE A 325 -30.58 6.79 -3.71
N THR A 326 -30.14 7.88 -3.06
CA THR A 326 -30.50 9.27 -3.38
C THR A 326 -29.35 10.03 -4.06
N LEU A 327 -29.62 11.26 -4.56
CA LEU A 327 -28.57 12.11 -5.11
C LEU A 327 -27.57 12.61 -4.05
N ASP A 328 -27.96 12.71 -2.77
CA ASP A 328 -27.03 13.05 -1.69
C ASP A 328 -26.05 11.88 -1.44
N ASP A 329 -26.51 10.63 -1.51
CA ASP A 329 -25.65 9.45 -1.42
C ASP A 329 -24.68 9.36 -2.62
N PHE A 330 -25.18 9.71 -3.82
CA PHE A 330 -24.34 9.81 -5.02
C PHE A 330 -23.25 10.87 -4.87
N LEU A 331 -23.60 12.05 -4.34
CA LEU A 331 -22.64 13.11 -4.09
C LEU A 331 -21.60 12.69 -3.05
N SER A 332 -22.04 12.09 -1.94
CA SER A 332 -21.15 11.56 -0.89
C SER A 332 -20.16 10.54 -1.47
N THR A 333 -20.65 9.58 -2.26
CA THR A 333 -19.80 8.57 -2.91
C THR A 333 -18.76 9.22 -3.83
N MET A 334 -19.14 10.21 -4.64
CA MET A 334 -18.18 10.93 -5.48
C MET A 334 -17.18 11.78 -4.69
N GLN A 335 -17.61 12.36 -3.56
CA GLN A 335 -16.75 13.15 -2.68
C GLN A 335 -15.76 12.26 -1.91
N GLN A 336 -16.15 11.06 -1.48
CA GLN A 336 -15.25 10.06 -0.91
C GLN A 336 -14.20 9.63 -1.94
N VAL A 337 -14.61 9.37 -3.18
CA VAL A 337 -13.72 9.08 -4.31
C VAL A 337 -12.73 10.23 -4.60
N LEU A 338 -13.11 11.49 -4.35
CA LEU A 338 -12.21 12.66 -4.41
C LEU A 338 -11.32 12.80 -3.18
N GLY A 339 -11.84 12.51 -1.99
CA GLY A 339 -11.10 12.52 -0.72
C GLY A 339 -9.94 11.53 -0.73
N MET A 340 -10.00 10.49 -1.57
CA MET A 340 -8.93 9.54 -1.83
C MET A 340 -7.73 10.13 -2.60
N GLY A 341 -7.74 11.43 -2.93
CA GLY A 341 -6.55 12.19 -3.29
C GLY A 341 -5.67 11.49 -4.33
N ASN A 342 -6.11 11.55 -5.59
CA ASN A 342 -5.45 11.09 -6.82
C ASN A 342 -6.05 9.79 -7.42
N LEU A 343 -7.23 9.90 -8.04
CA LEU A 343 -7.85 8.80 -8.81
C LEU A 343 -6.95 8.31 -9.96
N ARG A 344 -6.12 9.21 -10.51
CA ARG A 344 -5.11 8.89 -11.53
C ARG A 344 -4.03 7.96 -10.97
N SER A 345 -3.65 8.10 -9.69
CA SER A 345 -2.77 7.15 -9.00
C SER A 345 -3.42 5.77 -8.89
N LEU A 346 -4.70 5.70 -8.52
CA LEU A 346 -5.40 4.41 -8.34
C LEU A 346 -5.59 3.67 -9.67
N ILE A 347 -5.97 4.39 -10.75
CA ILE A 347 -6.09 3.82 -12.10
C ILE A 347 -4.72 3.40 -12.63
N GLY A 348 -3.68 4.18 -12.38
CA GLY A 348 -2.29 3.84 -12.73
C GLY A 348 -1.73 2.62 -11.99
N MET A 349 -2.35 2.21 -10.87
CA MET A 349 -1.95 1.07 -10.04
C MET A 349 -2.71 -0.22 -10.35
N MET A 350 -3.76 -0.17 -11.18
CA MET A 350 -4.55 -1.36 -11.55
C MET A 350 -3.90 -2.18 -12.68
N PRO A 351 -3.63 -3.48 -12.48
CA PRO A 351 -3.08 -4.34 -13.51
C PRO A 351 -4.08 -4.58 -14.66
N GLY A 352 -3.60 -4.61 -15.90
CA GLY A 352 -4.39 -4.97 -17.08
C GLY A 352 -5.19 -3.84 -17.75
N VAL A 353 -5.13 -2.61 -17.24
CA VAL A 353 -5.77 -1.45 -17.88
C VAL A 353 -4.96 -1.01 -19.12
N PRO A 354 -5.59 -0.85 -20.30
CA PRO A 354 -4.95 -0.33 -21.52
C PRO A 354 -4.31 1.05 -21.31
N ARG A 355 -3.21 1.30 -22.02
CA ARG A 355 -2.34 2.48 -21.85
C ARG A 355 -3.11 3.80 -22.02
N GLU A 356 -4.10 3.84 -22.91
CA GLU A 356 -4.88 5.05 -23.20
C GLU A 356 -5.79 5.48 -22.03
N LEU A 357 -6.21 4.53 -21.19
CA LEU A 357 -7.10 4.80 -20.05
C LEU A 357 -6.33 5.18 -18.77
N ARG A 358 -5.02 4.90 -18.69
CA ARG A 358 -4.15 5.32 -17.57
C ARG A 358 -3.87 6.83 -17.59
N SER A 359 -3.98 7.46 -18.76
CA SER A 359 -3.68 8.86 -19.01
C SER A 359 -4.92 9.75 -19.17
N ALA A 360 -6.12 9.23 -18.96
CA ALA A 360 -7.33 10.04 -19.07
C ALA A 360 -7.35 11.08 -17.95
N ASP A 361 -7.25 12.36 -18.30
CA ASP A 361 -7.44 13.46 -17.37
C ASP A 361 -8.88 13.42 -16.86
N ILE A 362 -9.04 13.04 -15.60
CA ILE A 362 -10.31 13.17 -14.90
C ILE A 362 -10.37 14.64 -14.45
N ASP A 363 -11.18 15.42 -15.16
CA ASP A 363 -11.41 16.84 -14.88
C ASP A 363 -12.03 17.00 -13.48
N GLU A 364 -11.20 17.34 -12.48
CA GLU A 364 -11.62 17.65 -11.11
C GLU A 364 -12.69 18.76 -11.07
N GLY A 365 -12.67 19.68 -12.05
CA GLY A 365 -13.67 20.73 -12.21
C GLY A 365 -15.06 20.20 -12.58
N ARG A 366 -15.15 18.99 -13.13
CA ARG A 366 -16.41 18.35 -13.50
C ARG A 366 -17.21 17.92 -12.26
N ILE A 367 -16.54 17.49 -11.20
CA ILE A 367 -17.20 17.09 -9.95
C ILE A 367 -17.62 18.32 -9.13
N GLY A 368 -16.83 19.41 -9.18
CA GLY A 368 -17.26 20.70 -8.63
C GLY A 368 -18.56 21.20 -9.27
N ARG A 369 -18.71 21.04 -10.59
CA ARG A 369 -19.97 21.35 -11.30
C ARG A 369 -21.13 20.45 -10.87
N ILE A 370 -20.90 19.16 -10.67
CA ILE A 370 -21.95 18.24 -10.17
C ILE A 370 -22.37 18.62 -8.75
N THR A 371 -21.41 18.95 -7.89
CA THR A 371 -21.66 19.43 -6.52
C THR A 371 -22.54 20.67 -6.53
N GLY A 372 -22.23 21.65 -7.39
CA GLY A 372 -23.05 22.85 -7.58
C GLY A 372 -24.45 22.55 -8.11
N MET A 373 -24.59 21.58 -9.04
CA MET A 373 -25.90 21.14 -9.55
C MET A 373 -26.76 20.50 -8.46
N ILE A 374 -26.20 19.59 -7.66
CA ILE A 374 -26.92 18.88 -6.59
C ILE A 374 -27.32 19.84 -5.45
N HIS A 375 -26.44 20.77 -5.05
CA HIS A 375 -26.78 21.79 -4.05
C HIS A 375 -27.84 22.80 -4.54
N SER A 376 -28.03 22.93 -5.85
CA SER A 376 -29.10 23.76 -6.44
C SER A 376 -30.47 23.05 -6.49
N MET A 377 -30.55 21.81 -5.98
CA MET A 377 -31.77 21.03 -5.86
C MET A 377 -32.37 21.12 -4.46
N THR A 378 -33.69 21.09 -4.39
CA THR A 378 -34.43 20.94 -3.13
C THR A 378 -34.25 19.54 -2.55
N PRO A 379 -34.45 19.33 -1.23
CA PRO A 379 -34.37 17.99 -0.63
C PRO A 379 -35.30 16.96 -1.29
N ALA A 380 -36.49 17.39 -1.74
CA ALA A 380 -37.43 16.52 -2.45
C ALA A 380 -36.89 16.05 -3.81
N GLU A 381 -36.22 16.94 -4.55
CA GLU A 381 -35.61 16.61 -5.85
C GLU A 381 -34.35 15.75 -5.72
N ARG A 382 -33.67 15.81 -4.57
CA ARG A 382 -32.51 14.95 -4.27
C ARG A 382 -32.91 13.55 -3.84
N ALA A 383 -33.99 13.45 -3.07
CA ALA A 383 -34.58 12.17 -2.70
C ALA A 383 -35.21 11.46 -3.90
N ASP A 384 -35.92 12.20 -4.76
CA ASP A 384 -36.53 11.66 -5.98
C ASP A 384 -36.19 12.48 -7.23
N PRO A 385 -35.18 12.07 -8.00
CA PRO A 385 -34.79 12.75 -9.24
C PRO A 385 -35.78 12.61 -10.39
N ASP A 386 -36.81 11.76 -10.27
CA ASP A 386 -37.82 11.58 -11.32
C ASP A 386 -38.81 12.76 -11.41
N ILE A 387 -38.91 13.57 -10.34
CA ILE A 387 -39.76 14.77 -10.34
C ILE A 387 -39.12 15.96 -11.10
N ILE A 388 -37.86 15.83 -11.55
CA ILE A 388 -37.12 16.92 -12.19
C ILE A 388 -37.56 17.08 -13.66
N ASP A 389 -38.56 17.93 -13.86
CA ASP A 389 -39.05 18.35 -15.17
C ASP A 389 -38.15 19.41 -15.86
N ALA A 390 -38.56 19.88 -17.04
CA ALA A 390 -37.82 20.87 -17.82
C ALA A 390 -37.67 22.22 -17.10
N SER A 391 -38.69 22.66 -16.35
CA SER A 391 -38.69 23.92 -15.60
C SER A 391 -37.70 23.84 -14.43
N ARG A 392 -37.73 22.73 -13.68
CA ARG A 392 -36.80 22.45 -12.58
C ARG A 392 -35.36 22.35 -13.06
N ARG A 393 -35.10 21.69 -14.20
CA ARG A 393 -33.76 21.67 -14.81
C ARG A 393 -33.25 23.07 -15.12
N GLN A 394 -34.11 23.95 -15.60
CA GLN A 394 -33.74 25.32 -15.96
C GLN A 394 -33.39 26.14 -14.72
N ARG A 395 -34.14 25.96 -13.62
CA ARG A 395 -33.84 26.55 -12.31
C ARG A 395 -32.51 26.04 -11.73
N ILE A 396 -32.30 24.72 -11.75
CA ILE A 396 -31.07 24.09 -11.24
C ILE A 396 -29.85 24.59 -12.03
N ALA A 397 -29.95 24.61 -13.36
CA ALA A 397 -28.90 25.11 -14.25
C ALA A 397 -28.54 26.57 -13.97
N ALA A 398 -29.55 27.43 -13.75
CA ALA A 398 -29.33 28.83 -13.39
C ALA A 398 -28.66 28.98 -12.01
N GLY A 399 -29.05 28.16 -11.02
CA GLY A 399 -28.47 28.17 -9.68
C GLY A 399 -27.03 27.65 -9.62
N SER A 400 -26.68 26.70 -10.49
CA SER A 400 -25.35 26.07 -10.53
C SER A 400 -24.41 26.66 -11.58
N GLY A 401 -24.84 27.66 -12.36
CA GLY A 401 -24.07 28.22 -13.47
C GLY A 401 -23.78 27.25 -14.61
N CYS A 402 -24.60 26.20 -14.76
CA CYS A 402 -24.44 25.15 -15.78
C CYS A 402 -25.50 25.26 -16.88
N ARG A 403 -25.41 24.44 -17.94
CA ARG A 403 -26.45 24.38 -18.96
C ARG A 403 -27.53 23.36 -18.57
N PRO A 404 -28.80 23.55 -18.98
CA PRO A 404 -29.86 22.56 -18.72
C PRO A 404 -29.55 21.14 -19.25
N GLY A 405 -28.72 21.04 -20.30
CA GLY A 405 -28.22 19.76 -20.83
C GLY A 405 -27.25 19.04 -19.91
N ASP A 406 -26.47 19.76 -19.11
CA ASP A 406 -25.55 19.19 -18.13
C ASP A 406 -26.33 18.56 -16.97
N VAL A 407 -27.38 19.25 -16.52
CA VAL A 407 -28.32 18.74 -15.49
C VAL A 407 -29.04 17.49 -15.98
N LYS A 408 -29.46 17.44 -17.24
CA LYS A 408 -30.05 16.23 -17.84
C LYS A 408 -29.06 15.07 -17.84
N SER A 409 -27.83 15.32 -18.26
CA SER A 409 -26.77 14.31 -18.31
C SER A 409 -26.48 13.72 -16.93
N LEU A 410 -26.46 14.56 -15.89
CA LEU A 410 -26.33 14.14 -14.50
C LEU A 410 -27.47 13.21 -14.06
N ILE A 411 -28.71 13.58 -14.35
CA ILE A 411 -29.89 12.76 -14.02
C ILE A 411 -29.86 11.43 -14.76
N ASP A 412 -29.48 11.42 -16.03
CA ASP A 412 -29.39 10.21 -16.84
C ASP A 412 -28.30 9.27 -16.30
N GLN A 413 -27.12 9.80 -15.91
CA GLN A 413 -26.05 9.05 -15.27
C GLN A 413 -26.48 8.44 -13.92
N PHE A 414 -27.16 9.24 -13.09
CA PHE A 414 -27.71 8.76 -11.83
C PHE A 414 -28.73 7.63 -12.04
N LYS A 415 -29.63 7.77 -13.03
CA LYS A 415 -30.62 6.72 -13.37
C LYS A 415 -29.95 5.45 -13.86
N GLN A 416 -28.91 5.55 -14.68
CA GLN A 416 -28.14 4.41 -15.15
C GLN A 416 -27.51 3.65 -13.98
N MET A 417 -26.90 4.38 -13.04
CA MET A 417 -26.30 3.78 -11.86
C MET A 417 -27.35 3.17 -10.93
N ARG A 418 -28.47 3.86 -10.67
CA ARG A 418 -29.62 3.33 -9.91
C ARG A 418 -30.16 2.04 -10.53
N SER A 419 -30.21 1.95 -11.86
CA SER A 419 -30.62 0.75 -12.60
C SER A 419 -29.62 -0.41 -12.45
N MET A 420 -28.32 -0.13 -12.58
CA MET A 420 -27.26 -1.12 -12.36
C MET A 420 -27.29 -1.66 -10.91
N MET A 421 -27.47 -0.78 -9.93
CA MET A 421 -27.53 -1.16 -8.51
C MET A 421 -28.76 -2.00 -8.19
N LYS A 422 -29.92 -1.68 -8.77
CA LYS A 422 -31.13 -2.50 -8.68
C LYS A 422 -30.93 -3.90 -9.29
N GLY A 423 -30.14 -4.00 -10.35
CA GLY A 423 -29.73 -5.27 -10.96
C GLY A 423 -28.83 -6.11 -10.05
N LEU A 424 -27.92 -5.48 -9.32
CA LEU A 424 -27.03 -6.14 -8.36
C LEU A 424 -27.77 -6.62 -7.10
N GLY A 425 -28.69 -5.80 -6.55
CA GLY A 425 -29.56 -6.17 -5.42
C GLY A 425 -30.51 -7.34 -5.74
N GLY A 426 -30.88 -7.51 -7.02
CA GLY A 426 -31.65 -8.65 -7.50
C GLY A 426 -30.87 -9.97 -7.59
N LEU A 427 -29.54 -9.90 -7.71
CA LEU A 427 -28.64 -11.07 -7.75
C LEU A 427 -28.24 -11.56 -6.35
N GLY A 428 -28.28 -10.68 -5.34
CA GLY A 428 -28.04 -11.03 -3.93
C GLY A 428 -29.22 -11.72 -3.24
N GLY A 429 -30.46 -11.53 -3.73
CA GLY A 429 -31.68 -12.07 -3.11
C GLY A 429 -32.04 -13.52 -3.47
N LYS A 430 -31.34 -14.16 -4.42
CA LYS A 430 -31.67 -15.52 -4.88
C LYS A 430 -30.58 -16.57 -4.67
N ARG A 431 -29.49 -16.26 -3.98
CA ARG A 431 -28.41 -17.23 -3.68
C ARG A 431 -28.09 -17.45 -2.19
N SER A 432 -28.96 -16.99 -1.28
CA SER A 432 -28.78 -17.16 0.17
C SER A 432 -29.96 -17.83 0.89
N SER A 433 -30.62 -18.83 0.27
CA SER A 433 -31.59 -19.69 1.00
C SER A 433 -31.36 -21.20 0.87
N ALA A 434 -30.28 -21.65 0.23
CA ALA A 434 -29.88 -23.06 0.22
C ALA A 434 -28.82 -23.32 1.32
N GLY A 435 -29.18 -23.15 2.59
CA GLY A 435 -28.19 -23.31 3.66
C GLY A 435 -28.68 -23.22 5.11
N SER A 436 -29.96 -23.40 5.43
CA SER A 436 -30.39 -23.53 6.84
C SER A 436 -31.78 -24.15 6.99
N ARG A 437 -31.97 -25.37 6.49
CA ARG A 437 -33.10 -26.20 6.95
C ARG A 437 -32.70 -26.96 8.21
N ALA A 438 -32.95 -26.30 9.34
CA ALA A 438 -33.10 -26.93 10.64
C ALA A 438 -34.05 -28.14 10.53
N ARG A 439 -33.55 -29.33 10.90
CA ARG A 439 -34.37 -30.52 11.12
C ARG A 439 -34.89 -30.48 12.57
N PRO A 440 -36.16 -30.79 12.84
CA PRO A 440 -36.67 -30.83 14.20
C PRO A 440 -36.11 -32.06 14.93
N ALA A 441 -35.74 -31.86 16.19
CA ALA A 441 -35.25 -32.88 17.09
C ALA A 441 -36.35 -33.91 17.41
N LYS A 442 -36.02 -35.20 17.28
CA LYS A 442 -36.76 -36.31 17.91
C LYS A 442 -35.84 -37.08 18.84
N GLN A 443 -36.28 -37.13 20.09
CA GLN A 443 -35.81 -37.93 21.22
C GLN A 443 -35.27 -39.33 20.88
N SER A 444 -34.09 -39.62 21.40
CA SER A 444 -33.72 -40.92 22.01
C SER A 444 -32.64 -40.59 23.05
N GLY A 445 -32.68 -41.04 24.30
CA GLY A 445 -33.02 -42.37 24.78
C GLY A 445 -31.78 -42.92 25.49
N ARG A 446 -31.61 -42.47 26.74
CA ARG A 446 -30.48 -42.67 27.66
C ARG A 446 -30.27 -44.16 28.02
N SER A 447 -29.04 -44.69 27.91
CA SER A 447 -28.45 -45.69 28.84
C SER A 447 -26.98 -45.97 28.48
N LYS A 448 -26.03 -45.46 29.28
CA LYS A 448 -25.30 -46.12 30.37
C LYS A 448 -24.39 -47.30 29.95
N GLN A 449 -23.10 -46.99 29.87
CA GLN A 449 -21.96 -47.90 30.01
C GLN A 449 -22.08 -48.75 31.29
N LYS A 450 -21.73 -50.03 31.21
CA LYS A 450 -21.12 -50.76 32.32
C LYS A 450 -20.17 -51.85 31.81
N ALA A 451 -19.06 -51.94 32.53
CA ALA A 451 -17.91 -52.79 32.33
C ALA A 451 -18.21 -54.29 32.48
N GLY A 452 -17.34 -55.10 31.87
CA GLY A 452 -17.42 -56.56 31.92
C GLY A 452 -16.92 -57.17 33.23
N ALA A 453 -17.49 -58.33 33.55
CA ALA A 453 -16.88 -59.38 34.36
C ALA A 453 -17.50 -60.75 33.99
N GLN A 454 -16.63 -61.67 33.55
CA GLN A 454 -16.65 -63.14 33.75
C GLN A 454 -17.99 -63.88 33.97
N ARG A 455 -18.33 -64.83 33.08
CA ARG A 455 -18.05 -66.29 33.18
C ARG A 455 -18.97 -67.13 32.25
N ARG A 456 -18.34 -68.19 31.70
CA ARG A 456 -18.87 -69.53 31.35
C ARG A 456 -20.02 -69.68 30.33
N GLY A 457 -19.66 -70.35 29.23
CA GLY A 457 -20.30 -71.62 28.87
C GLY A 457 -21.30 -71.59 27.71
N GLY A 458 -20.98 -72.38 26.67
CA GLY A 458 -22.00 -73.06 25.87
C GLY A 458 -22.15 -72.63 24.42
N GLY A 459 -21.94 -73.58 23.51
CA GLY A 459 -22.80 -73.72 22.32
C GLY A 459 -22.37 -72.97 21.07
N ARG A 460 -21.59 -73.64 20.23
CA ARG A 460 -21.42 -73.30 18.81
C ARG A 460 -22.43 -74.11 18.00
N THR A 461 -23.38 -73.46 17.32
CA THR A 461 -24.18 -74.09 16.24
C THR A 461 -24.56 -73.06 15.17
N THR A 462 -23.66 -72.85 14.19
CA THR A 462 -23.93 -72.68 12.74
C THR A 462 -22.66 -72.19 12.01
N PRO A 463 -22.47 -72.53 10.72
CA PRO A 463 -21.22 -72.30 9.99
C PRO A 463 -21.09 -70.88 9.42
N LYS A 464 -19.84 -70.40 9.25
CA LYS A 464 -19.49 -69.15 8.56
C LYS A 464 -19.84 -69.26 7.07
N GLY A 465 -20.64 -68.33 6.54
CA GLY A 465 -20.84 -68.13 5.10
C GLY A 465 -19.56 -67.63 4.38
N PRO A 466 -19.47 -67.82 3.05
CA PRO A 466 -18.24 -67.58 2.29
C PRO A 466 -17.94 -66.09 2.04
N LYS A 467 -16.67 -65.82 1.69
CA LYS A 467 -16.08 -64.48 1.49
C LYS A 467 -16.80 -63.66 0.40
N PRO A 468 -16.90 -62.32 0.54
CA PRO A 468 -17.41 -61.46 -0.50
C PRO A 468 -16.44 -61.34 -1.69
N VAL A 469 -16.96 -61.49 -2.91
CA VAL A 469 -16.24 -61.33 -4.19
C VAL A 469 -16.24 -59.85 -4.60
N SER A 470 -15.11 -59.39 -5.15
CA SER A 470 -14.86 -58.02 -5.60
C SER A 470 -15.77 -57.59 -6.77
N LYS A 471 -16.35 -56.39 -6.69
CA LYS A 471 -17.13 -55.78 -7.77
C LYS A 471 -16.22 -55.33 -8.91
N ALA A 472 -16.32 -55.96 -10.08
CA ALA A 472 -15.88 -55.39 -11.34
C ALA A 472 -17.00 -54.48 -11.91
N PRO A 473 -16.67 -53.35 -12.56
CA PRO A 473 -17.65 -52.44 -13.13
C PRO A 473 -18.38 -53.07 -14.32
N LEU A 474 -19.70 -52.87 -14.38
CA LEU A 474 -20.55 -53.34 -15.48
C LEU A 474 -20.11 -52.69 -16.81
N ALA A 475 -19.79 -53.52 -17.80
CA ALA A 475 -19.75 -53.15 -19.21
C ALA A 475 -21.05 -53.65 -19.88
N LEU A 476 -21.77 -52.76 -20.56
CA LEU A 476 -22.95 -53.11 -21.34
C LEU A 476 -22.53 -53.67 -22.71
N PRO A 477 -23.13 -54.77 -23.18
CA PRO A 477 -22.81 -55.32 -24.49
C PRO A 477 -23.27 -54.38 -25.61
N GLY A 478 -22.38 -54.04 -26.54
CA GLY A 478 -22.71 -53.28 -27.75
C GLY A 478 -22.14 -51.86 -27.86
N LEU A 479 -21.34 -51.40 -26.89
CA LEU A 479 -20.61 -50.13 -26.96
C LEU A 479 -19.11 -50.36 -26.76
N GLU A 480 -18.49 -51.00 -27.74
CA GLU A 480 -17.04 -50.96 -27.90
C GLU A 480 -16.67 -49.86 -28.90
N LYS A 481 -15.77 -48.98 -28.45
CA LYS A 481 -14.83 -48.18 -29.25
C LYS A 481 -15.39 -47.40 -30.45
N GLY A 482 -15.50 -46.09 -30.23
CA GLY A 482 -15.04 -45.08 -31.19
C GLY A 482 -15.70 -45.11 -32.56
N ASP A 483 -16.90 -44.53 -32.65
CA ASP A 483 -17.33 -43.71 -33.79
C ASP A 483 -18.62 -42.98 -33.39
N TRP A 484 -18.51 -41.70 -33.05
CA TRP A 484 -19.66 -40.81 -32.84
C TRP A 484 -19.68 -39.77 -33.96
N PRO A 485 -20.62 -39.84 -34.91
CA PRO A 485 -20.79 -38.80 -35.92
C PRO A 485 -21.64 -37.68 -35.31
N GLY A 486 -21.12 -36.45 -35.22
CA GLY A 486 -21.99 -35.30 -34.92
C GLY A 486 -21.42 -34.10 -34.16
N PHE A 487 -20.10 -33.95 -34.00
CA PHE A 487 -19.51 -32.68 -33.60
C PHE A 487 -18.30 -32.35 -34.48
N ASN A 488 -18.56 -31.54 -35.52
CA ASN A 488 -17.62 -30.55 -36.03
C ASN A 488 -18.25 -29.18 -35.83
#